data_AF-A0A966W9R4-F1
#
_entry.id   AF-A0A966W9R4-F1
#
_cell.length_a   1.000
_cell.length_b   1.000
_cell.length_c   1.000
_cell.angle_alpha   90.00
_cell.angle_beta   90.00
_cell.angle_gamma   90.00
#
_symmetry.space_group_name_H-M   'P 1'
#
loop_
_entity.id
_entity.type
_entity.pdbx_description
1 polymer ?
#
loop_
_entity_poly.entity_id
_entity_poly.type
_entity_poly.pdbx_seq_one_letter_code
_entity_poly.pdbx_strand_id
1 'polypeptide(L)' 'MGNPIDQATFLARARARFGDRYDYSGILYRSFKSPIKIRCREHPVRLISITPERHLVTTGGCKYCLRQLRGQLPEG' A
#
# COMPACT_ATOMS: atom_id res chain seq x y z
N MET A 1 12.62 -21.98 7.52
CA MET A 1 13.36 -20.71 7.44
C MET A 1 12.55 -19.78 6.55
N GLY A 2 11.88 -18.77 7.12
CA GLY A 2 11.03 -17.86 6.34
C GLY A 2 11.91 -16.87 5.59
N ASN A 3 11.91 -16.96 4.26
CA ASN A 3 12.66 -16.02 3.44
C ASN A 3 12.08 -14.60 3.70
N PRO A 4 12.89 -13.63 4.16
CA PRO A 4 12.38 -12.29 4.39
C PRO A 4 11.81 -11.76 3.06
N ILE A 5 10.57 -11.28 3.09
CA ILE A 5 10.00 -10.59 1.94
C ILE A 5 10.89 -9.38 1.72
N ASP A 6 11.63 -9.37 0.60
CA ASP A 6 12.48 -8.24 0.24
C ASP A 6 11.64 -7.08 -0.33
N GLN A 7 12.22 -5.88 -0.40
CA GLN A 7 11.60 -4.71 -1.01
C GLN A 7 11.07 -5.02 -2.42
N ALA A 8 11.84 -5.75 -3.23
CA ALA A 8 11.44 -6.12 -4.59
C ALA A 8 10.18 -7.00 -4.60
N THR A 9 10.11 -8.00 -3.73
CA THR A 9 8.96 -8.90 -3.59
C THR A 9 7.72 -8.14 -3.10
N PHE A 10 7.91 -7.23 -2.15
CA PHE A 10 6.83 -6.35 -1.69
C PHE A 10 6.30 -5.48 -2.83
N LEU A 11 7.19 -4.81 -3.59
CA LEU A 11 6.82 -3.96 -4.72
C LEU A 11 6.08 -4.74 -5.81
N ALA A 12 6.53 -5.94 -6.14
CA ALA A 12 5.87 -6.80 -7.12
C ALA A 12 4.44 -7.15 -6.70
N ARG A 13 4.25 -7.57 -5.43
CA ARG A 13 2.91 -7.86 -4.88
C ARG A 13 2.03 -6.61 -4.79
N ALA A 14 2.62 -5.50 -4.38
CA ALA A 14 1.89 -4.25 -4.23
C ALA A 14 1.46 -3.70 -5.61
N ARG A 15 2.33 -3.75 -6.63
CA ARG A 15 1.97 -3.43 -8.02
C ARG A 15 0.98 -4.43 -8.62
N ALA A 16 1.06 -5.71 -8.30
CA ALA A 16 0.07 -6.67 -8.79
C ALA A 16 -1.34 -6.41 -8.20
N ARG A 17 -1.41 -5.99 -6.94
CA ARG A 17 -2.68 -5.74 -6.23
C ARG A 17 -3.22 -4.32 -6.42
N PHE A 18 -2.34 -3.32 -6.45
CA PHE A 18 -2.68 -1.90 -6.49
C PHE A 18 -2.20 -1.21 -7.77
N GLY A 19 -1.44 -1.84 -8.66
CA GLY A 19 -0.92 -1.20 -9.87
C GLY A 19 0.01 -0.01 -9.59
N ASP A 20 -0.17 1.07 -10.35
CA ASP A 20 0.57 2.34 -10.19
C ASP A 20 -0.14 3.33 -9.25
N ARG A 21 -1.12 2.87 -8.46
CA ARG A 21 -1.91 3.73 -7.58
C ARG A 21 -1.11 4.36 -6.45
N TYR A 22 0.04 3.78 -6.11
CA TYR A 22 0.92 4.25 -5.05
C TYR A 22 2.31 4.57 -5.57
N ASP A 23 2.82 5.70 -5.10
CA ASP A 23 4.21 6.08 -5.25
C ASP A 23 5.06 5.39 -4.18
N TYR A 24 6.01 4.59 -4.65
CA TYR A 24 7.02 3.93 -3.84
C TYR A 24 8.42 4.56 -3.99
N SER A 25 8.53 5.73 -4.62
CA SER A 25 9.82 6.31 -5.04
C SER A 25 10.73 6.70 -3.87
N GLY A 26 10.20 6.78 -2.65
CA GLY A 26 10.94 7.11 -1.44
C GLY A 26 10.67 6.16 -0.27
N ILE A 27 10.27 4.90 -0.53
CA ILE A 27 10.04 3.95 0.57
C ILE A 27 11.36 3.57 1.22
N LEU A 28 11.38 3.61 2.56
CA LEU A 28 12.48 3.08 3.35
C LEU A 28 12.12 1.66 3.79
N TYR A 29 12.40 0.68 2.93
CA TYR A 29 12.14 -0.71 3.25
C TYR A 29 13.24 -1.25 4.17
N ARG A 30 12.93 -1.39 5.47
CA ARG A 30 13.83 -2.08 6.42
C ARG A 30 13.45 -3.54 6.63
N SER A 31 12.16 -3.83 6.76
CA SER A 31 11.64 -5.18 7.03
C SER A 31 10.12 -5.22 6.88
N PHE A 32 9.55 -6.42 6.80
CA PHE A 32 8.10 -6.62 6.67
C PHE A 32 7.26 -6.03 7.84
N LYS A 33 7.86 -5.96 9.03
CA LYS A 33 7.29 -5.35 10.25
C LYS A 33 7.62 -3.85 10.40
N SER A 34 8.51 -3.31 9.57
CA SER A 34 8.93 -1.92 9.68
C SER A 34 8.00 -1.01 8.86
N PRO A 35 7.51 0.11 9.42
CA PRO A 35 6.62 1.00 8.69
C PRO A 35 7.34 1.69 7.52
N ILE A 36 6.71 1.65 6.35
CA ILE A 36 7.14 2.35 5.14
C ILE A 36 6.26 3.58 4.93
N LYS A 37 6.82 4.58 4.25
CA LYS A 37 6.10 5.79 3.85
C LYS A 37 5.80 5.73 2.37
N ILE A 38 4.52 5.67 2.02
CA ILE A 38 4.06 5.65 0.62
C ILE A 38 3.14 6.83 0.36
N ARG A 39 2.91 7.18 -0.90
CA ARG A 39 1.94 8.20 -1.28
C ARG A 39 0.92 7.62 -2.25
N CYS A 40 -0.37 7.82 -2.03
CA CYS A 40 -1.36 7.46 -3.05
C CYS A 40 -1.31 8.53 -4.15
N ARG A 41 -1.19 8.10 -5.42
CA ARG A 41 -1.25 8.97 -6.60
C ARG A 41 -2.69 9.20 -7.07
N GLU A 42 -3.59 8.25 -6.83
CA GLU A 42 -5.01 8.37 -7.20
C GLU A 42 -5.79 9.36 -6.35
N HIS A 43 -5.39 9.56 -5.09
CA HIS A 43 -6.13 10.39 -4.14
C HIS A 43 -5.25 11.51 -3.59
N PRO A 44 -5.84 12.68 -3.27
CA PRO A 44 -5.12 13.82 -2.67
C PRO A 44 -4.82 13.56 -1.18
N VAL A 45 -4.03 12.54 -0.90
CA VAL A 45 -3.58 12.18 0.46
C VAL A 45 -2.10 12.49 0.63
N ARG A 46 -1.73 12.85 1.87
CA ARG A 46 -0.32 13.01 2.27
C ARG A 46 0.40 11.65 2.33
N LEU A 47 1.68 11.67 2.71
CA LEU A 47 2.46 10.48 3.02
C LEU A 47 1.72 9.59 4.04
N ILE A 48 1.48 8.35 3.66
CA ILE A 48 0.84 7.32 4.48
C ILE A 48 1.95 6.48 5.09
N SER A 49 1.97 6.40 6.43
CA SER A 49 2.87 5.52 7.16
C SER A 49 2.14 4.20 7.43
N ILE A 50 2.61 3.10 6.85
CA ILE A 50 2.00 1.78 6.99
C ILE A 50 3.05 0.68 6.89
N THR A 51 2.86 -0.46 7.57
CA THR A 51 3.78 -1.59 7.41
C THR A 51 3.50 -2.36 6.10
N PRO A 52 4.53 -2.95 5.46
CA PRO A 52 4.39 -3.76 4.26
C PRO A 52 3.36 -4.87 4.41
N GLU A 53 3.39 -5.54 5.57
CA GLU A 53 2.38 -6.53 5.95
C GLU A 53 0.99 -5.95 5.82
N ARG A 54 0.70 -4.88 6.56
CA ARG A 54 -0.62 -4.25 6.57
C ARG A 54 -1.01 -3.74 5.19
N HIS A 55 -0.07 -3.14 4.45
CA HIS A 55 -0.27 -2.63 3.10
C HIS A 55 -0.76 -3.73 2.15
N LEU A 56 -0.18 -4.93 2.22
CA LEU A 56 -0.57 -6.07 1.38
C LEU A 56 -1.90 -6.70 1.79
N VAL A 57 -2.28 -6.71 3.07
CA VAL A 57 -3.58 -7.27 3.51
C VAL A 57 -4.73 -6.28 3.39
N THR A 58 -4.46 -4.97 3.51
CA THR A 58 -5.49 -3.91 3.44
C THR A 58 -5.52 -3.24 2.06
N THR A 59 -6.07 -2.03 1.96
CA THR A 59 -6.06 -1.16 0.77
C THR A 59 -4.83 -0.25 0.73
N GLY A 60 -3.70 -0.73 1.22
CA GLY A 60 -2.48 0.05 1.26
C GLY A 60 -2.43 1.24 2.21
N GLY A 61 -3.46 1.48 3.04
CA GLY A 61 -3.47 2.53 4.07
C GLY A 61 -4.07 3.86 3.63
N CYS A 62 -4.55 3.97 2.38
CA CYS A 62 -5.31 5.13 1.94
C CYS A 62 -6.77 5.00 2.40
N LYS A 63 -7.26 5.98 3.18
CA LYS A 63 -8.66 6.01 3.64
C LYS A 63 -9.69 6.05 2.51
N TYR A 64 -9.34 6.68 1.38
CA TYR A 64 -10.21 6.75 0.20
C TYR A 64 -10.28 5.40 -0.52
N CYS A 65 -9.13 4.77 -0.79
CA CYS A 65 -9.10 3.42 -1.35
C CYS A 65 -9.79 2.40 -0.43
N LEU A 66 -9.64 2.56 0.89
CA LEU A 66 -10.37 1.73 1.86
C LEU A 66 -11.89 1.92 1.73
N ARG A 67 -12.34 3.16 1.56
CA ARG A 67 -13.76 3.47 1.37
C ARG A 67 -14.29 2.93 0.04
N GLN A 68 -13.50 3.01 -1.04
CA GLN A 68 -13.83 2.39 -2.33
C GLN A 68 -13.94 0.86 -2.23
N LEU A 69 -13.06 0.20 -1.47
CA LEU A 69 -13.10 -1.27 -1.32
C LEU A 69 -14.24 -1.75 -0.40
N ARG A 70 -14.55 -1.01 0.67
CA ARG A 70 -15.57 -1.37 1.67
C ARG A 70 -16.99 -0.97 1.26
N GLY A 71 -17.14 -0.10 0.27
CA GLY A 71 -18.40 0.53 -0.06
C GLY A 71 -18.58 0.65 -1.57
N GLN A 72 -19.24 -0.36 -2.12
CA GLN A 72 -20.37 -0.17 -3.03
C GLN A 72 -21.07 1.16 -2.71
N LEU A 73 -20.91 2.15 -3.57
CA LEU A 73 -21.95 3.16 -3.77
C LEU A 73 -22.72 2.67 -5.00
N PRO A 74 -23.95 2.17 -4.89
CA PRO A 74 -24.93 2.54 -5.89
C PRO A 74 -25.18 4.05 -5.73
N GLU A 75 -25.23 4.67 -6.89
CA GLU A 75 -25.44 6.07 -7.17
C GLU A 75 -26.79 6.59 -6.63
N GLY A 76 -26.93 7.92 -6.57
CA GLY A 76 -28.23 8.59 -6.63
C GLY A 76 -28.82 9.01 -5.29
#